data_AF-A0AAW0GH06-F1
#
_entry.id   AF-A0AAW0GH06-F1
#
_cell.length_a   1.000
_cell.length_b   1.000
_cell.length_c   1.000
_cell.angle_alpha   90.00
_cell.angle_beta   90.00
_cell.angle_gamma   90.00
#
_symmetry.space_group_name_H-M   'P 1'
#
loop_
_entity.id
_entity.type
_entity.pdbx_description
1 polymer ?
#
loop_
_entity_poly.entity_id
_entity_poly.type
_entity_poly.pdbx_seq_one_letter_code
_entity_poly.pdbx_strand_id
1 'polypeptide(L)'
;MFFKKNFLLIYRKAHQRIMTKSTIKLAFHVTGVWPLDKSVITPDMLGPAKETSVESALPLVPLTPIHAVAKILRNAIQLEIKEDLLEDNHDSESGMNIGGDDDNADRDQNPFILPPITENANHTSDASSSTPSTTEEVSPLIIPPLPPPLQEIHNAVKCLAESSLECLIRTYNTSPNQTINQPIQLNPPSRLASLPIDAETDRERLLMVIIKEAEQENQVLRRRVMELQAANILNEAYCKTLREQLAFKDKGKGKEKGDRLLGDGLPVLLTDDFFMKRVEEWEKEQQKKRTEKMKRDVDKKAHSEKLAEWKIQKKNRQEAINKINADWEAAKQQWSASKEQWTQDKAAGKDISCHFGVPKPKRGPLPPVIPKPKVRDVFKSTTSEESDAEDEREDDSDLLDAGDAH
;
A
#
# COMPACT_ATOMS: atom_id res chain seq x y z
N MET A 1 2.41 8.43 39.32
CA MET A 1 3.18 7.91 38.16
C MET A 1 3.69 6.51 38.49
N PHE A 2 3.21 5.47 37.81
CA PHE A 2 3.77 4.11 37.92
C PHE A 2 5.00 3.99 37.02
N PHE A 3 6.20 3.95 37.59
CA PHE A 3 7.41 3.70 36.83
C PHE A 3 7.42 2.26 36.30
N LYS A 4 7.82 2.08 35.03
CA LYS A 4 7.93 0.78 34.34
C LYS A 4 8.73 -0.26 35.15
N LYS A 5 9.70 0.19 35.94
CA LYS A 5 10.50 -0.65 36.86
C LYS A 5 9.65 -1.29 37.96
N ASN A 6 8.71 -0.56 38.55
CA ASN A 6 7.84 -1.09 39.61
C ASN A 6 6.83 -2.11 39.06
N PHE A 7 6.30 -1.87 37.86
CA PHE A 7 5.39 -2.80 37.19
C PHE A 7 6.08 -4.16 36.92
N LEU A 8 7.29 -4.14 36.37
CA LEU A 8 8.05 -5.38 36.11
C LEU A 8 8.39 -6.15 37.39
N LEU A 9 8.62 -5.45 38.50
CA LEU A 9 8.97 -6.08 39.79
C LEU A 9 7.77 -6.84 40.38
N ILE A 10 6.57 -6.24 40.31
CA ILE A 10 5.31 -6.88 40.71
C ILE A 10 5.01 -8.07 39.79
N TYR A 11 5.14 -7.88 38.47
CA TYR A 11 4.83 -8.90 37.47
C TYR A 11 5.79 -10.11 37.56
N ARG A 12 7.09 -9.87 37.79
CA ARG A 12 8.10 -10.92 38.00
C ARG A 12 7.77 -11.79 39.22
N LYS A 13 7.39 -11.17 40.34
CA LYS A 13 7.09 -11.88 41.58
C LYS A 13 5.84 -12.76 41.45
N ALA A 14 4.83 -12.29 40.71
CA ALA A 14 3.65 -13.08 40.39
C ALA A 14 3.98 -14.27 39.45
N HIS A 15 4.74 -14.03 38.38
CA HIS A 15 5.15 -15.09 37.44
C HIS A 15 6.01 -16.16 38.10
N GLN A 16 6.95 -15.79 38.99
CA GLN A 16 7.76 -16.76 39.72
C GLN A 16 6.94 -17.66 40.66
N ARG A 17 5.81 -17.17 41.18
CA ARG A 17 4.90 -17.97 42.01
C ARG A 17 4.04 -18.92 41.18
N ILE A 18 3.68 -18.54 39.96
CA ILE A 18 2.80 -19.33 39.07
C ILE A 18 3.60 -20.34 38.23
N MET A 19 4.83 -20.00 37.81
CA MET A 19 5.70 -20.85 36.98
C MET A 19 6.40 -21.95 37.81
N THR A 20 5.63 -22.70 38.59
CA THR A 20 6.14 -23.90 39.25
C THR A 20 6.04 -25.10 38.31
N LYS A 21 6.93 -26.08 38.49
CA LYS A 21 6.97 -27.31 37.68
C LYS A 21 5.62 -28.04 37.69
N SER A 22 4.88 -27.99 38.80
CA SER A 22 3.55 -28.60 38.92
C SER A 22 2.52 -27.85 38.08
N THR A 23 2.48 -26.52 38.15
CA THR A 23 1.54 -25.70 37.35
C THR A 23 1.79 -25.82 35.86
N ILE A 24 3.06 -25.87 35.44
CA ILE A 24 3.44 -26.07 34.02
C ILE A 24 2.96 -27.45 33.54
N LYS A 25 3.20 -28.52 34.32
CA LYS A 25 2.71 -29.87 34.00
C LYS A 25 1.19 -29.95 33.95
N LEU A 26 0.50 -29.27 34.89
CA LEU A 26 -0.96 -29.20 34.92
C LEU A 26 -1.51 -28.47 33.70
N ALA A 27 -0.88 -27.37 33.28
CA ALA A 27 -1.27 -26.66 32.07
C ALA A 27 -1.19 -27.54 30.82
N PHE A 28 -0.10 -28.31 30.66
CA PHE A 28 0.03 -29.26 29.54
C PHE A 28 -0.95 -30.44 29.63
N HIS A 29 -1.28 -30.89 30.85
CA HIS A 29 -2.30 -31.93 31.04
C HIS A 29 -3.70 -31.44 30.66
N VAL A 30 -4.06 -30.21 31.04
CA VAL A 30 -5.37 -29.60 30.75
C VAL A 30 -5.52 -29.24 29.27
N THR A 31 -4.47 -28.73 28.63
CA THR A 31 -4.53 -28.38 27.20
C THR A 31 -4.41 -29.59 26.28
N GLY A 32 -3.98 -30.75 26.80
CA GLY A 32 -3.66 -31.93 26.00
C GLY A 32 -2.44 -31.74 25.10
N VAL A 33 -1.75 -30.60 25.18
CA VAL A 33 -0.56 -30.29 24.38
C VAL A 33 0.66 -30.75 25.17
N TRP A 34 1.06 -32.01 25.01
CA TRP A 34 2.29 -32.49 25.62
C TRP A 34 3.51 -31.90 24.88
N PRO A 35 4.57 -31.44 25.57
CA PRO A 35 5.81 -31.04 24.91
C PRO A 35 6.29 -32.17 24.00
N LEU A 36 6.45 -31.85 22.73
CA LEU A 36 6.87 -32.79 21.70
C LEU A 36 8.19 -33.45 22.12
N ASP A 37 8.18 -34.77 22.33
CA ASP A 37 9.39 -35.49 22.69
C ASP A 37 10.31 -35.57 21.47
N LYS A 38 11.38 -34.79 21.50
CA LYS A 38 12.36 -34.71 20.41
C LYS A 38 13.10 -36.01 20.18
N SER A 39 13.06 -36.95 21.15
CA SER A 39 13.71 -38.25 21.01
C SER A 39 12.91 -39.21 20.13
N VAL A 40 11.61 -38.97 19.97
CA VAL A 40 10.69 -39.81 19.17
C VAL A 40 10.62 -39.34 17.70
N ILE A 41 10.88 -38.06 17.45
CA ILE A 41 10.88 -37.51 16.08
C ILE A 41 12.25 -37.69 15.46
N THR A 42 12.38 -38.72 14.64
CA THR A 42 13.59 -38.92 13.83
C THR A 42 13.64 -37.90 12.68
N PRO A 43 14.84 -37.57 12.18
CA PRO A 43 14.99 -36.66 11.03
C PRO A 43 14.16 -37.09 9.80
N ASP A 44 13.98 -38.39 9.61
CA ASP A 44 13.16 -38.93 8.51
C ASP A 44 11.65 -38.70 8.70
N MET A 45 11.19 -38.45 9.93
CA MET A 45 9.80 -38.05 10.22
C MET A 45 9.56 -36.55 9.99
N LEU A 46 10.63 -35.76 9.84
CA LEU A 46 10.56 -34.36 9.41
C LEU A 46 10.49 -34.35 7.88
N GLY A 47 9.30 -34.64 7.34
CA GLY A 47 9.07 -34.52 5.90
C GLY A 47 9.43 -33.11 5.40
N PRO A 48 9.98 -32.97 4.17
CA PRO A 48 10.28 -31.67 3.59
C PRO A 48 9.02 -30.80 3.66
N ALA A 49 9.16 -29.59 4.21
CA ALA A 49 8.05 -28.66 4.38
C ALA A 49 7.46 -28.33 3.01
N LYS A 50 6.44 -29.09 2.60
CA LYS A 50 5.69 -28.85 1.39
C LYS A 50 4.89 -27.57 1.65
N GLU A 51 5.14 -26.53 0.88
CA GLU A 51 4.39 -25.28 0.95
C GLU A 51 2.91 -25.57 0.63
N THR A 52 2.10 -25.86 1.65
CA THR A 52 0.66 -26.12 1.50
C THR A 52 -0.15 -24.84 1.33
N SER A 53 0.49 -23.72 0.99
CA SER A 53 -0.14 -22.40 0.90
C SER A 53 -0.07 -21.84 -0.51
N VAL A 54 -0.69 -22.53 -1.47
CA VAL A 54 -1.00 -21.95 -2.78
C VAL A 54 -2.52 -21.79 -2.97
N GLU A 55 -3.34 -22.48 -2.17
CA GLU A 55 -4.81 -22.38 -2.26
C GLU A 55 -5.43 -22.23 -0.86
N SER A 56 -5.74 -21.00 -0.47
CA SER A 56 -6.64 -20.75 0.65
C SER A 56 -8.08 -20.96 0.17
N ALA A 57 -8.62 -22.16 0.33
CA ALA A 57 -10.06 -22.38 0.22
C ALA A 57 -10.75 -21.56 1.34
N LEU A 58 -11.34 -20.42 0.98
CA LEU A 58 -12.12 -19.63 1.92
C LEU A 58 -13.35 -20.46 2.32
N PRO A 59 -13.63 -20.64 3.63
CA PRO A 59 -14.76 -21.44 4.10
C PRO A 59 -16.15 -20.84 3.81
N LEU A 60 -16.22 -19.76 3.02
CA LEU A 60 -17.47 -19.16 2.56
C LEU A 60 -17.45 -19.02 1.04
N VAL A 61 -18.44 -19.64 0.40
CA VAL A 61 -18.79 -19.38 -1.00
C VAL A 61 -19.18 -17.91 -1.11
N PRO A 62 -18.46 -17.08 -1.91
CA PRO A 62 -18.81 -15.68 -2.06
C PRO A 62 -20.21 -15.56 -2.69
N LEU A 63 -21.06 -14.72 -2.09
CA LEU A 63 -22.43 -14.50 -2.59
C LEU A 63 -22.42 -14.04 -4.06
N THR A 64 -23.50 -14.43 -4.74
CA THR A 64 -23.77 -14.51 -6.18
C THR A 64 -23.20 -13.45 -7.14
N PRO A 65 -23.09 -12.14 -6.83
CA PRO A 65 -22.49 -11.20 -7.79
C PRO A 65 -20.98 -11.42 -8.00
N ILE A 66 -20.23 -11.81 -6.96
CA ILE A 66 -18.79 -12.07 -7.09
C ILE A 66 -18.55 -13.35 -7.89
N HIS A 67 -19.44 -14.35 -7.76
CA HIS A 67 -19.36 -15.58 -8.53
C HIS A 67 -19.58 -15.34 -10.04
N ALA A 68 -20.48 -14.43 -10.41
CA ALA A 68 -20.69 -14.03 -11.80
C ALA A 68 -19.44 -13.35 -12.39
N VAL A 69 -18.85 -12.40 -11.65
CA VAL A 69 -17.62 -11.70 -12.09
C VAL A 69 -16.43 -12.67 -12.20
N ALA A 70 -16.25 -13.56 -11.21
CA ALA A 70 -15.18 -14.56 -11.24
C ALA A 70 -15.37 -15.61 -12.36
N LYS A 71 -16.62 -15.88 -12.76
CA LYS A 71 -16.94 -16.75 -13.90
C LYS A 71 -16.66 -16.05 -15.24
N ILE A 72 -17.00 -14.77 -15.36
CA ILE A 72 -16.68 -13.96 -16.55
C ILE A 72 -15.16 -13.85 -16.74
N LEU A 73 -14.40 -13.57 -15.67
CA LEU A 73 -12.93 -13.51 -15.71
C LEU A 73 -12.31 -14.84 -16.11
N ARG A 74 -12.78 -15.96 -15.56
CA ARG A 74 -12.28 -17.30 -15.93
C ARG A 74 -12.57 -17.63 -17.40
N ASN A 75 -13.75 -17.25 -17.90
CA ASN A 75 -14.11 -17.46 -19.29
C ASN A 75 -13.29 -16.57 -20.25
N ALA A 76 -12.99 -15.33 -19.86
CA ALA A 76 -12.15 -14.43 -20.66
C ALA A 76 -10.72 -14.95 -20.80
N ILE A 77 -10.11 -15.42 -19.70
CA ILE A 77 -8.76 -16.01 -19.72
C ILE A 77 -8.73 -17.29 -20.55
N GLN A 78 -9.78 -18.12 -20.50
CA GLN A 78 -9.84 -19.33 -21.32
C GLN A 78 -10.05 -19.04 -22.81
N LEU A 79 -10.66 -17.92 -23.18
CA LEU A 79 -10.78 -17.49 -24.57
C LEU A 79 -9.44 -17.00 -25.12
N GLU A 80 -8.71 -16.22 -24.34
CA GLU A 80 -7.38 -15.70 -24.71
C GLU A 80 -6.38 -16.85 -24.94
N ILE A 81 -6.37 -17.86 -24.06
CA ILE A 81 -5.54 -19.07 -24.23
C ILE A 81 -5.96 -19.90 -25.47
N LYS A 82 -7.23 -19.82 -25.90
CA LYS A 82 -7.72 -20.55 -27.07
C LYS A 82 -7.43 -19.83 -28.38
N GLU A 83 -7.34 -18.50 -28.38
CA GLU A 83 -6.91 -17.71 -29.53
C GLU A 83 -5.43 -17.95 -29.84
N ASP A 84 -4.58 -18.00 -28.81
CA ASP A 84 -3.14 -18.27 -28.99
C ASP A 84 -2.83 -19.67 -29.55
N LEU A 85 -3.74 -20.64 -29.37
CA LEU A 85 -3.55 -22.02 -29.85
C LEU A 85 -4.10 -22.26 -31.28
N LEU A 86 -4.77 -21.28 -31.89
CA LEU A 86 -5.33 -21.40 -33.23
C LEU A 86 -4.51 -20.70 -34.33
N GLU A 87 -3.48 -19.93 -33.97
CA GLU A 87 -2.65 -19.21 -34.96
C GLU A 87 -1.46 -20.02 -35.52
N ASP A 88 -1.13 -21.20 -34.98
CA ASP A 88 0.06 -21.99 -35.40
C ASP A 88 -0.20 -23.09 -36.46
N ASN A 89 -1.36 -23.10 -37.13
CA ASN A 89 -1.68 -24.13 -38.13
C ASN A 89 -1.85 -23.60 -39.56
N HIS A 90 -1.01 -22.65 -39.98
CA HIS A 90 -0.81 -22.39 -41.40
C HIS A 90 0.67 -22.23 -41.76
N ASP A 91 1.05 -23.03 -42.77
CA ASP A 91 2.18 -22.86 -43.68
C ASP A 91 3.55 -23.39 -43.25
N SER A 92 3.66 -24.73 -43.28
CA SER A 92 4.92 -25.42 -43.59
C SER A 92 4.83 -26.05 -44.99
N GLU A 93 5.25 -25.32 -46.03
CA GLU A 93 5.81 -25.89 -47.27
C GLU A 93 6.79 -24.91 -47.96
N SER A 94 8.02 -24.85 -47.46
CA SER A 94 9.27 -24.75 -48.25
C SER A 94 10.42 -24.96 -47.26
N GLY A 95 11.31 -25.94 -47.36
CA GLY A 95 11.95 -26.44 -48.56
C GLY A 95 13.34 -25.81 -48.69
N MET A 96 14.24 -25.98 -47.71
CA MET A 96 15.69 -25.92 -47.96
C MET A 96 16.48 -26.86 -47.04
N ASN A 97 17.11 -27.79 -47.73
CA ASN A 97 18.12 -28.76 -47.39
C ASN A 97 19.47 -28.07 -47.12
N ILE A 98 20.08 -28.20 -45.93
CA ILE A 98 21.55 -28.17 -45.75
C ILE A 98 21.90 -29.05 -44.54
N GLY A 99 22.73 -30.07 -44.80
CA GLY A 99 23.23 -31.01 -43.80
C GLY A 99 24.25 -30.40 -42.84
N GLY A 100 24.47 -31.13 -41.76
CA GLY A 100 25.48 -30.85 -40.76
C GLY A 100 25.58 -32.06 -39.86
N ASP A 101 26.48 -32.97 -40.23
CA ASP A 101 27.04 -33.98 -39.36
C ASP A 101 27.51 -33.31 -38.06
N ASP A 102 27.10 -33.84 -36.92
CA ASP A 102 27.98 -33.84 -35.76
C ASP A 102 27.58 -34.97 -34.81
N ASP A 103 28.52 -35.89 -34.70
CA ASP A 103 28.57 -36.99 -33.77
C ASP A 103 28.51 -36.47 -32.32
N ASN A 104 27.56 -36.95 -31.53
CA ASN A 104 27.87 -37.30 -30.15
C ASN A 104 27.03 -38.47 -29.67
N ALA A 105 27.74 -39.58 -29.54
CA ALA A 105 27.31 -40.81 -28.92
C ALA A 105 27.20 -40.66 -27.39
N ASP A 106 26.64 -41.73 -26.81
CA ASP A 106 26.59 -42.10 -25.39
C ASP A 106 25.46 -41.48 -24.55
N ARG A 107 24.38 -42.25 -24.30
CA ARG A 107 24.19 -43.22 -23.18
C ARG A 107 23.65 -42.49 -21.94
N ASP A 108 22.63 -42.93 -21.19
CA ASP A 108 21.92 -44.20 -21.00
C ASP A 108 20.49 -43.84 -20.52
N GLN A 109 19.41 -44.38 -21.12
CA GLN A 109 18.63 -45.52 -20.61
C GLN A 109 18.32 -45.52 -19.09
N ASN A 110 17.06 -45.30 -18.70
CA ASN A 110 16.15 -46.41 -18.35
C ASN A 110 14.68 -45.96 -18.14
N PRO A 111 13.70 -46.86 -18.34
CA PRO A 111 12.28 -46.56 -18.51
C PRO A 111 11.45 -46.90 -17.25
N PHE A 112 10.29 -46.27 -17.11
CA PHE A 112 9.20 -46.84 -16.32
C PHE A 112 7.85 -46.53 -16.99
N ILE A 113 7.37 -47.52 -17.74
CA ILE A 113 6.02 -47.62 -18.31
C ILE A 113 5.18 -48.39 -17.29
N LEU A 114 3.98 -47.89 -16.94
CA LEU A 114 2.83 -48.68 -16.48
C LEU A 114 1.53 -47.82 -16.58
N PRO A 115 0.33 -48.43 -16.59
CA PRO A 115 -0.64 -48.34 -17.70
C PRO A 115 -1.94 -47.57 -17.37
N PRO A 116 -2.84 -47.33 -18.36
CA PRO A 116 -4.16 -46.78 -18.11
C PRO A 116 -5.11 -47.85 -17.54
N ILE A 117 -5.79 -47.51 -16.45
CA ILE A 117 -6.85 -48.31 -15.84
C ILE A 117 -8.18 -47.99 -16.52
N THR A 118 -8.86 -49.07 -16.91
CA THR A 118 -10.19 -49.18 -17.49
C THR A 118 -11.31 -49.11 -16.43
N GLU A 119 -12.55 -49.01 -16.92
CA GLU A 119 -13.83 -49.33 -16.25
C GLU A 119 -14.42 -48.22 -15.33
N ASN A 120 -15.73 -47.94 -15.29
CA ASN A 120 -16.89 -48.63 -15.83
C ASN A 120 -18.12 -47.70 -15.93
N ALA A 121 -19.09 -48.17 -16.72
CA ALA A 121 -20.40 -47.63 -17.02
C ALA A 121 -21.29 -47.33 -15.80
N ASN A 122 -22.26 -46.40 -15.95
CA ASN A 122 -23.68 -46.75 -15.97
C ASN A 122 -24.68 -45.57 -16.04
N HIS A 123 -25.74 -45.81 -16.82
CA HIS A 123 -27.11 -45.29 -16.81
C HIS A 123 -27.42 -43.90 -17.44
N THR A 124 -28.09 -43.90 -18.61
CA THR A 124 -29.57 -43.86 -18.82
C THR A 124 -30.11 -42.46 -18.50
N SER A 125 -30.61 -41.65 -19.44
CA SER A 125 -31.88 -41.85 -20.14
C SER A 125 -32.05 -40.79 -21.24
N ASP A 126 -32.83 -41.16 -22.25
CA ASP A 126 -33.36 -40.38 -23.35
C ASP A 126 -34.09 -39.08 -22.97
N ALA A 127 -33.98 -38.07 -23.84
CA ALA A 127 -35.16 -37.37 -24.38
C ALA A 127 -34.73 -36.44 -25.53
N SER A 128 -34.90 -36.95 -26.75
CA SER A 128 -34.95 -36.18 -27.98
C SER A 128 -36.11 -35.18 -27.95
N SER A 129 -35.85 -33.94 -28.35
CA SER A 129 -36.86 -33.04 -28.92
C SER A 129 -36.17 -31.95 -29.74
N SER A 130 -35.98 -32.29 -31.00
CA SER A 130 -35.76 -31.40 -32.13
C SER A 130 -36.86 -30.35 -32.26
N THR A 131 -36.50 -29.08 -32.49
CA THR A 131 -37.28 -28.18 -33.35
C THR A 131 -36.38 -27.09 -33.97
N PRO A 132 -36.75 -26.56 -35.15
CA PRO A 132 -35.81 -26.10 -36.15
C PRO A 132 -35.60 -24.59 -36.18
N SER A 133 -34.46 -24.20 -36.76
CA SER A 133 -34.17 -22.85 -37.21
C SER A 133 -35.15 -22.45 -38.32
N THR A 134 -35.89 -21.38 -38.08
CA THR A 134 -36.60 -20.62 -39.12
C THR A 134 -36.08 -19.19 -39.07
N THR A 135 -35.26 -18.86 -40.07
CA THR A 135 -34.83 -17.50 -40.39
C THR A 135 -35.99 -16.82 -41.12
N GLU A 136 -36.79 -16.03 -40.40
CA GLU A 136 -37.73 -15.09 -41.03
C GLU A 136 -37.15 -13.68 -41.01
N GLU A 137 -36.97 -13.15 -42.20
CA GLU A 137 -36.64 -11.77 -42.52
C GLU A 137 -37.89 -10.91 -42.26
N VAL A 138 -37.94 -10.28 -41.08
CA VAL A 138 -39.06 -9.43 -40.68
C VAL A 138 -38.89 -8.03 -41.29
N SER A 139 -39.76 -7.72 -42.26
CA SER A 139 -39.96 -6.37 -42.78
C SER A 139 -40.31 -5.38 -41.65
N PRO A 140 -39.85 -4.12 -41.70
CA PRO A 140 -40.03 -3.16 -40.61
C PRO A 140 -41.51 -2.83 -40.43
N LEU A 141 -42.09 -3.33 -39.34
CA LEU A 141 -43.44 -2.99 -38.90
C LEU A 141 -43.46 -1.53 -38.47
N ILE A 142 -44.29 -0.72 -39.12
CA ILE A 142 -44.57 0.66 -38.72
C ILE A 142 -45.38 0.60 -37.42
N ILE A 143 -44.72 0.82 -36.28
CA ILE A 143 -45.35 0.84 -34.96
C ILE A 143 -46.08 2.19 -34.79
N PRO A 144 -47.37 2.21 -34.43
CA PRO A 144 -48.09 3.46 -34.17
C PRO A 144 -47.48 4.22 -32.98
N PRO A 145 -47.53 5.57 -32.98
CA PRO A 145 -46.91 6.39 -31.94
C PRO A 145 -47.47 6.04 -30.57
N LEU A 146 -46.55 5.68 -29.66
CA LEU A 146 -46.86 5.28 -28.29
C LEU A 146 -47.48 6.47 -27.52
N PRO A 147 -48.48 6.26 -26.66
CA PRO A 147 -49.14 7.35 -25.94
C PRO A 147 -48.14 8.15 -25.08
N PRO A 148 -48.34 9.48 -24.91
CA PRO A 148 -47.38 10.41 -24.28
C PRO A 148 -46.77 9.94 -22.95
N PRO A 149 -47.52 9.37 -21.98
CA PRO A 149 -46.93 8.99 -20.69
C PRO A 149 -45.96 7.80 -20.79
N LEU A 150 -46.11 6.93 -21.79
CA LEU A 150 -45.16 5.83 -22.01
C LEU A 150 -43.89 6.31 -22.75
N GLN A 151 -44.00 7.39 -23.53
CA GLN A 151 -42.85 8.03 -24.19
C GLN A 151 -41.90 8.65 -23.16
N GLU A 152 -42.43 9.27 -22.10
CA GLU A 152 -41.63 9.82 -21.00
C GLU A 152 -40.89 8.72 -20.22
N ILE A 153 -41.55 7.58 -19.96
CA ILE A 153 -40.93 6.43 -19.30
C ILE A 153 -39.84 5.83 -20.20
N HIS A 154 -40.10 5.67 -21.49
CA HIS A 154 -39.12 5.16 -22.45
C HIS A 154 -37.92 6.11 -22.59
N ASN A 155 -38.15 7.42 -22.61
CA ASN A 155 -37.09 8.42 -22.62
C ASN A 155 -36.29 8.43 -21.30
N ALA A 156 -36.93 8.24 -20.15
CA ALA A 156 -36.24 8.13 -18.86
C ALA A 156 -35.37 6.86 -18.80
N VAL A 157 -35.89 5.71 -19.26
CA VAL A 157 -35.12 4.45 -19.35
C VAL A 157 -33.97 4.56 -20.35
N LYS A 158 -34.19 5.22 -21.49
CA LYS A 158 -33.13 5.50 -22.47
C LYS A 158 -32.07 6.46 -21.92
N CYS A 159 -32.47 7.54 -21.25
CA CYS A 159 -31.55 8.43 -20.54
C CYS A 159 -30.79 7.70 -19.42
N LEU A 160 -31.40 6.72 -18.77
CA LEU A 160 -30.74 5.88 -17.75
C LEU A 160 -29.73 4.91 -18.37
N ALA A 161 -30.03 4.37 -19.55
CA ALA A 161 -29.14 3.52 -20.32
C ALA A 161 -27.97 4.30 -20.96
N GLU A 162 -28.23 5.56 -21.35
CA GLU A 162 -27.23 6.49 -21.89
C GLU A 162 -26.42 7.21 -20.81
N SER A 163 -26.95 7.36 -19.59
CA SER A 163 -26.16 7.73 -18.42
C SER A 163 -25.27 6.55 -18.08
N SER A 164 -24.07 6.56 -18.66
CA SER A 164 -23.26 5.36 -18.76
C SER A 164 -23.07 4.72 -17.38
N LEU A 165 -23.26 3.40 -17.33
CA LEU A 165 -22.87 2.53 -16.24
C LEU A 165 -21.41 2.82 -15.80
N GLU A 166 -20.62 3.40 -16.69
CA GLU A 166 -19.31 4.01 -16.50
C GLU A 166 -19.26 5.07 -15.38
N CYS A 167 -20.28 5.89 -15.13
CA CYS A 167 -20.28 6.81 -13.98
C CYS A 167 -20.36 6.07 -12.64
N LEU A 168 -21.10 4.95 -12.60
CA LEU A 168 -21.14 4.07 -11.44
C LEU A 168 -19.85 3.24 -11.35
N ILE A 169 -19.40 2.62 -12.43
CA ILE A 169 -18.17 1.80 -12.47
C ILE A 169 -16.91 2.65 -12.21
N ARG A 170 -16.84 3.90 -12.67
CA ARG A 170 -15.71 4.81 -12.47
C ARG A 170 -15.59 5.29 -11.02
N THR A 171 -16.67 5.24 -10.23
CA THR A 171 -16.56 5.40 -8.77
C THR A 171 -15.99 4.18 -8.05
N TYR A 172 -15.96 3.00 -8.69
CA TYR A 172 -15.40 1.76 -8.12
C TYR A 172 -14.06 1.36 -8.75
N ASN A 173 -13.63 2.00 -9.85
CA ASN A 173 -12.29 1.90 -10.38
C ASN A 173 -11.31 2.64 -9.47
N THR A 174 -11.01 1.98 -8.37
CA THR A 174 -9.91 2.24 -7.46
C THR A 174 -8.65 2.56 -8.27
N SER A 175 -8.20 3.81 -8.18
CA SER A 175 -6.83 4.13 -8.54
C SER A 175 -5.93 3.18 -7.75
N PRO A 176 -4.99 2.45 -8.38
CA PRO A 176 -4.14 1.48 -7.70
C PRO A 176 -3.22 2.09 -6.61
N ASN A 177 -3.30 3.41 -6.40
CA ASN A 177 -2.54 4.16 -5.41
C ASN A 177 -3.41 4.79 -4.30
N GLN A 178 -4.70 4.50 -4.20
CA GLN A 178 -5.41 4.79 -2.95
C GLN A 178 -4.85 3.86 -1.87
N THR A 179 -3.89 4.38 -1.11
CA THR A 179 -3.43 3.77 0.14
C THR A 179 -4.63 3.30 0.92
N ILE A 180 -4.68 1.99 1.17
CA ILE A 180 -5.70 1.21 1.89
C ILE A 180 -6.04 1.79 3.29
N ASN A 181 -5.29 2.80 3.72
CA ASN A 181 -5.29 3.37 5.05
C ASN A 181 -6.25 4.56 5.18
N GLN A 182 -6.94 4.97 4.12
CA GLN A 182 -8.02 5.96 4.25
C GLN A 182 -9.37 5.24 4.44
N PRO A 183 -10.12 5.52 5.52
CA PRO A 183 -11.48 5.02 5.66
C PRO A 183 -12.29 5.46 4.45
N ILE A 184 -13.00 4.54 3.80
CA ILE A 184 -13.94 4.93 2.74
C ILE A 184 -14.91 5.93 3.36
N GLN A 185 -14.93 7.14 2.82
CA GLN A 185 -15.93 8.13 3.20
C GLN A 185 -17.28 7.63 2.70
N LEU A 186 -18.00 6.93 3.57
CA LEU A 186 -19.39 6.60 3.33
C LEU A 186 -20.17 7.92 3.36
N ASN A 187 -20.69 8.32 2.20
CA ASN A 187 -21.60 9.47 2.15
C ASN A 187 -22.71 9.24 3.18
N PRO A 188 -23.06 10.27 3.98
CA PRO A 188 -24.16 10.15 4.92
C PRO A 188 -25.41 9.66 4.15
N PRO A 189 -26.25 8.80 4.75
CA PRO A 189 -27.48 8.38 4.10
C PRO A 189 -28.21 9.64 3.61
N SER A 190 -28.44 9.71 2.30
CA SER A 190 -29.16 10.85 1.70
C SER A 190 -30.45 11.03 2.47
N ARG A 191 -30.65 12.22 3.05
CA ARG A 191 -31.80 12.59 3.89
C ARG A 191 -33.15 12.53 3.17
N LEU A 192 -33.20 12.02 1.94
CA LEU A 192 -34.41 11.88 1.15
C LEU A 192 -35.41 10.88 1.79
N ALA A 193 -34.94 9.96 2.63
CA ALA A 193 -35.80 9.01 3.34
C ALA A 193 -36.69 9.64 4.44
N SER A 194 -36.47 10.91 4.81
CA SER A 194 -37.25 11.58 5.86
C SER A 194 -38.32 12.54 5.33
N LEU A 195 -38.58 12.57 4.02
CA LEU A 195 -39.70 13.34 3.50
C LEU A 195 -40.98 12.54 3.74
N PRO A 196 -41.94 13.07 4.54
CA PRO A 196 -43.23 12.42 4.76
C PRO A 196 -44.03 12.51 3.45
N ILE A 197 -43.90 11.47 2.62
CA ILE A 197 -44.74 11.30 1.44
C ILE A 197 -45.88 10.38 1.88
N ASP A 198 -47.09 10.94 1.93
CA ASP A 198 -48.30 10.16 2.17
C ASP A 198 -48.63 9.36 0.90
N ALA A 199 -48.66 8.04 1.01
CA ALA A 199 -48.98 7.16 -0.11
C ALA A 199 -50.51 7.12 -0.31
N GLU A 200 -51.00 7.71 -1.39
CA GLU A 200 -52.42 7.77 -1.75
C GLU A 200 -52.88 6.47 -2.42
N THR A 201 -51.98 5.77 -3.13
CA THR A 201 -52.31 4.54 -3.86
C THR A 201 -51.69 3.28 -3.25
N ASP A 202 -52.32 2.12 -3.42
CA ASP A 202 -51.78 0.83 -2.93
C ASP A 202 -50.42 0.48 -3.55
N ARG A 203 -50.19 0.92 -4.79
CA ARG A 203 -48.91 0.76 -5.48
C ARG A 203 -47.80 1.57 -4.81
N GLU A 204 -48.09 2.80 -4.39
CA GLU A 204 -47.14 3.62 -3.62
C GLU A 204 -46.83 2.98 -2.27
N ARG A 205 -47.83 2.41 -1.59
CA ARG A 205 -47.60 1.68 -0.33
C ARG A 205 -46.65 0.50 -0.52
N LEU A 206 -46.86 -0.30 -1.55
CA LEU A 206 -45.98 -1.42 -1.88
C LEU A 206 -44.56 -0.93 -2.21
N LEU A 207 -44.42 0.13 -3.00
CA LEU A 207 -43.12 0.72 -3.33
C LEU A 207 -42.40 1.22 -2.08
N MET A 208 -43.11 1.85 -1.14
CA MET A 208 -42.54 2.32 0.12
C MET A 208 -42.05 1.17 1.01
N VAL A 209 -42.74 0.02 1.02
CA VAL A 209 -42.27 -1.19 1.73
C VAL A 209 -40.97 -1.70 1.13
N ILE A 210 -40.91 -1.84 -0.21
CA ILE A 210 -39.71 -2.31 -0.92
C ILE A 210 -38.53 -1.36 -0.70
N ILE A 211 -38.76 -0.03 -0.75
CA ILE A 211 -37.70 0.96 -0.49
C ILE A 211 -37.16 0.82 0.94
N LYS A 212 -38.03 0.64 1.94
CA LYS A 212 -37.60 0.45 3.34
C LYS A 212 -36.79 -0.82 3.54
N GLU A 213 -37.21 -1.92 2.91
CA GLU A 213 -36.49 -3.19 2.98
C GLU A 213 -35.11 -3.08 2.32
N ALA A 214 -35.04 -2.50 1.11
CA ALA A 214 -33.77 -2.25 0.42
C ALA A 214 -32.85 -1.29 1.20
N GLU A 215 -33.42 -0.30 1.88
CA GLU A 215 -32.65 0.60 2.76
C GLU A 215 -32.08 -0.15 3.96
N GLN A 216 -32.87 -1.02 4.60
CA GLN A 216 -32.43 -1.84 5.72
C GLN A 216 -31.30 -2.79 5.31
N GLU A 217 -31.40 -3.44 4.16
CA GLU A 217 -30.33 -4.28 3.61
C GLU A 217 -29.05 -3.47 3.34
N ASN A 218 -29.18 -2.29 2.74
CA ASN A 218 -28.05 -1.37 2.53
C ASN A 218 -27.39 -0.95 3.85
N GLN A 219 -28.17 -0.74 4.91
CA GLN A 219 -27.62 -0.45 6.24
C GLN A 219 -26.84 -1.65 6.82
N VAL A 220 -27.30 -2.88 6.61
CA VAL A 220 -26.56 -4.10 7.00
C VAL A 220 -25.24 -4.19 6.24
N LEU A 221 -25.25 -3.98 4.92
CA LEU A 221 -24.04 -3.99 4.10
C LEU A 221 -23.04 -2.90 4.50
N ARG A 222 -23.52 -1.68 4.78
CA ARG A 222 -22.66 -0.58 5.27
C ARG A 222 -21.98 -0.94 6.58
N ARG A 223 -22.71 -1.53 7.54
CA ARG A 223 -22.11 -2.02 8.80
C ARG A 223 -21.03 -3.07 8.52
N ARG A 224 -21.31 -4.02 7.63
CA ARG A 224 -20.34 -5.07 7.27
C ARG A 224 -19.07 -4.51 6.63
N VAL A 225 -19.19 -3.51 5.76
CA VAL A 225 -18.03 -2.82 5.16
C VAL A 225 -17.18 -2.13 6.23
N MET A 226 -17.81 -1.44 7.19
CA MET A 226 -17.09 -0.82 8.31
C MET A 226 -16.36 -1.85 9.17
N GLU A 227 -16.99 -3.00 9.47
CA GLU A 227 -16.35 -4.10 10.20
C GLU A 227 -15.10 -4.63 9.47
N LEU A 228 -15.21 -4.86 8.16
CA LEU A 228 -14.10 -5.34 7.34
C LEU A 228 -12.95 -4.33 7.28
N GLN A 229 -13.26 -3.04 7.17
CA GLN A 229 -12.26 -1.98 7.22
C GLN A 229 -11.55 -1.93 8.56
N ALA A 230 -12.30 -1.98 9.67
CA ALA A 230 -11.73 -2.01 11.00
C ALA A 230 -10.81 -3.22 11.21
N ALA A 231 -11.25 -4.41 10.78
CA ALA A 231 -10.44 -5.62 10.83
C ALA A 231 -9.15 -5.48 10.01
N ASN A 232 -9.21 -4.87 8.83
CA ASN A 232 -8.02 -4.67 7.99
C ASN A 232 -7.01 -3.71 8.63
N ILE A 233 -7.47 -2.59 9.19
CA ILE A 233 -6.62 -1.63 9.92
C ILE A 233 -5.94 -2.31 11.12
N LEU A 234 -6.68 -3.14 11.86
CA LEU A 234 -6.14 -3.90 12.99
C LEU A 234 -5.09 -4.93 12.53
N ASN A 235 -5.36 -5.64 11.43
CA ASN A 235 -4.42 -6.60 10.86
C ASN A 235 -3.14 -5.92 10.37
N GLU A 236 -3.23 -4.74 9.75
CA GLU A 236 -2.06 -3.96 9.33
C GLU A 236 -1.22 -3.53 10.54
N ALA A 237 -1.86 -3.01 11.59
CA ALA A 237 -1.19 -2.62 12.83
C ALA A 237 -0.50 -3.82 13.52
N TYR A 238 -1.16 -4.98 13.52
CA TYR A 238 -0.60 -6.23 14.04
C TYR A 238 0.63 -6.68 13.22
N CYS A 239 0.50 -6.76 11.90
CA CYS A 239 1.58 -7.14 10.99
C CYS A 239 2.78 -6.19 11.13
N LYS A 240 2.55 -4.88 11.29
CA LYS A 240 3.61 -3.89 11.54
C LYS A 240 4.35 -4.19 12.84
N THR A 241 3.62 -4.42 13.92
CA THR A 241 4.22 -4.77 15.23
C THR A 241 5.04 -6.05 15.14
N LEU A 242 4.53 -7.07 14.43
CA LEU A 242 5.23 -8.34 14.24
C LEU A 242 6.53 -8.17 13.44
N ARG A 243 6.50 -7.38 12.36
CA ARG A 243 7.71 -7.04 11.58
C ARG A 243 8.73 -6.28 12.41
N GLU A 244 8.30 -5.36 13.27
CA GLU A 244 9.19 -4.63 14.19
C GLU A 244 9.83 -5.58 15.22
N GLN A 245 9.06 -6.52 15.77
CA GLN A 245 9.59 -7.53 16.68
C GLN A 245 10.60 -8.47 16.00
N LEU A 246 10.32 -8.89 14.77
CA LEU A 246 11.24 -9.68 13.96
C LEU A 246 12.52 -8.89 13.67
N ALA A 247 12.41 -7.66 13.19
CA ALA A 247 13.56 -6.79 12.94
C ALA A 247 14.40 -6.54 14.20
N PHE A 248 13.79 -6.45 15.38
CA PHE A 248 14.51 -6.35 16.64
C PHE A 248 15.28 -7.62 16.98
N LYS A 249 14.67 -8.80 16.78
CA LYS A 249 15.33 -10.10 16.98
C LYS A 249 16.47 -10.30 15.99
N ASP A 250 16.29 -9.94 14.72
CA ASP A 250 17.31 -10.08 13.68
C ASP A 250 18.48 -9.13 13.91
N LYS A 251 18.21 -7.87 14.31
CA LYS A 251 19.25 -6.95 14.78
C LYS A 251 19.98 -7.46 16.03
N GLY A 252 19.34 -8.27 16.85
CA GLY A 252 19.97 -8.92 18.01
C GLY A 252 20.88 -10.10 17.64
N LYS A 253 20.61 -10.77 16.51
CA LYS A 253 21.40 -11.91 16.02
C LYS A 253 22.53 -11.49 15.07
N GLY A 254 22.35 -10.40 14.33
CA GLY A 254 23.30 -9.88 13.34
C GLY A 254 24.18 -8.72 13.81
N LYS A 255 24.00 -8.22 15.04
CA LYS A 255 25.12 -7.55 15.70
C LYS A 255 26.13 -8.64 15.99
N GLU A 256 27.07 -8.83 15.06
CA GLU A 256 28.35 -9.45 15.37
C GLU A 256 28.73 -9.01 16.78
N LYS A 257 29.23 -9.94 17.60
CA LYS A 257 29.80 -9.63 18.92
C LYS A 257 31.04 -8.70 18.81
N GLY A 258 31.17 -7.93 17.74
CA GLY A 258 32.31 -7.16 17.27
C GLY A 258 32.52 -5.83 18.00
N ASP A 259 32.25 -5.80 19.30
CA ASP A 259 32.85 -4.75 20.13
C ASP A 259 33.08 -5.21 21.57
N ARG A 260 33.19 -6.53 21.76
CA ARG A 260 33.79 -7.05 22.98
C ARG A 260 35.29 -6.97 22.76
N LEU A 261 35.98 -6.29 23.67
CA LEU A 261 37.43 -6.14 23.71
C LEU A 261 38.18 -7.46 23.41
N LEU A 262 37.59 -8.59 23.83
CA LEU A 262 38.04 -9.96 23.62
C LEU A 262 36.87 -10.83 23.12
N GLY A 263 36.57 -10.76 21.82
CA GLY A 263 35.41 -11.39 21.18
C GLY A 263 35.46 -12.92 21.07
N ASP A 264 36.61 -13.51 21.34
CA ASP A 264 36.96 -14.93 21.33
C ASP A 264 36.48 -15.69 22.58
N GLY A 265 36.23 -14.99 23.69
CA GLY A 265 35.68 -15.60 24.91
C GLY A 265 36.66 -16.52 25.64
N LEU A 266 37.95 -16.48 25.29
CA LEU A 266 39.02 -17.13 26.03
C LEU A 266 39.44 -16.25 27.22
N PRO A 267 39.80 -16.84 28.37
CA PRO A 267 40.35 -16.09 29.49
C PRO A 267 41.73 -15.54 29.12
N VAL A 268 41.87 -14.21 29.13
CA VAL A 268 43.15 -13.52 28.88
C VAL A 268 43.71 -13.02 30.21
N LEU A 269 45.03 -13.14 30.40
CA LEU A 269 45.72 -12.62 31.57
C LEU A 269 45.69 -11.09 31.53
N LEU A 270 45.13 -10.45 32.56
CA LEU A 270 44.95 -8.99 32.63
C LEU A 270 46.27 -8.20 32.72
N THR A 271 47.37 -8.86 33.08
CA THR A 271 48.70 -8.27 33.23
C THR A 271 49.56 -8.35 31.96
N ASP A 272 49.05 -8.94 30.88
CA ASP A 272 49.79 -9.04 29.63
C ASP A 272 49.83 -7.67 28.92
N ASP A 273 51.00 -7.23 28.47
CA ASP A 273 51.18 -5.95 27.76
C ASP A 273 50.31 -5.87 26.50
N PHE A 274 50.07 -7.03 25.87
CA PHE A 274 49.16 -7.16 24.75
C PHE A 274 47.73 -6.72 25.11
N PHE A 275 47.24 -7.08 26.30
CA PHE A 275 45.92 -6.70 26.75
C PHE A 275 45.82 -5.20 26.97
N MET A 276 46.82 -4.59 27.62
CA MET A 276 46.82 -3.14 27.90
C MET A 276 46.82 -2.32 26.61
N LYS A 277 47.67 -2.68 25.64
CA LYS A 277 47.68 -2.05 24.31
C LYS A 277 46.34 -2.18 23.59
N ARG A 278 45.69 -3.34 23.71
CA ARG A 278 44.37 -3.59 23.10
C ARG A 278 43.27 -2.75 23.74
N VAL A 279 43.31 -2.53 25.06
CA VAL A 279 42.40 -1.63 25.78
C VAL A 279 42.55 -0.19 25.26
N GLU A 280 43.78 0.31 25.13
CA GLU A 280 44.03 1.67 24.64
C GLU A 280 43.54 1.87 23.20
N GLU A 281 43.81 0.92 22.30
CA GLU A 281 43.32 0.96 20.92
C GLU A 281 41.78 0.97 20.88
N TRP A 282 41.16 0.14 21.71
CA TRP A 282 39.71 0.07 21.80
C TRP A 282 39.10 1.36 22.35
N GLU A 283 39.68 1.97 23.38
CA GLU A 283 39.24 3.27 23.91
C GLU A 283 39.37 4.38 22.87
N LYS A 284 40.49 4.44 22.13
CA LYS A 284 40.69 5.36 21.00
C LYS A 284 39.63 5.15 19.92
N GLU A 285 39.32 3.91 19.57
CA GLU A 285 38.28 3.58 18.60
C GLU A 285 36.88 3.98 19.10
N GLN A 286 36.56 3.73 20.38
CA GLN A 286 35.30 4.17 20.99
C GLN A 286 35.18 5.69 20.99
N GLN A 287 36.27 6.39 21.29
CA GLN A 287 36.30 7.86 21.26
C GLN A 287 36.05 8.36 19.84
N LYS A 288 36.71 7.79 18.82
CA LYS A 288 36.46 8.11 17.40
C LYS A 288 35.01 7.82 16.99
N LYS A 289 34.44 6.68 17.39
CA LYS A 289 33.03 6.35 17.13
C LYS A 289 32.08 7.35 17.79
N ARG A 290 32.37 7.79 19.02
CA ARG A 290 31.57 8.81 19.73
C ARG A 290 31.67 10.17 19.05
N THR A 291 32.87 10.61 18.66
CA THR A 291 33.06 11.91 17.97
C THR A 291 32.38 11.89 16.61
N GLU A 292 32.53 10.82 15.82
CA GLU A 292 31.83 10.66 14.54
C GLU A 292 30.32 10.68 14.71
N LYS A 293 29.79 9.99 15.73
CA LYS A 293 28.35 10.01 16.02
C LYS A 293 27.87 11.41 16.39
N MET A 294 28.62 12.12 17.23
CA MET A 294 28.32 13.51 17.57
C MET A 294 28.34 14.41 16.32
N LYS A 295 29.34 14.28 15.45
CA LYS A 295 29.40 15.01 14.16
C LYS A 295 28.14 14.72 13.31
N ARG A 296 27.78 13.44 13.14
CA ARG A 296 26.55 13.06 12.40
C ARG A 296 25.26 13.63 13.02
N ASP A 297 25.18 13.69 14.35
CA ASP A 297 24.00 14.23 15.03
C ASP A 297 23.93 15.76 14.95
N VAL A 298 25.07 16.45 14.95
CA VAL A 298 25.17 17.89 14.64
C VAL A 298 24.72 18.17 13.20
N ASP A 299 25.22 17.40 12.23
CA ASP A 299 24.84 17.56 10.81
C ASP A 299 23.35 17.33 10.57
N LYS A 300 22.75 16.33 11.24
CA LYS A 300 21.30 16.09 11.19
C LYS A 300 20.51 17.27 11.73
N LYS A 301 20.94 17.87 12.85
CA LYS A 301 20.29 19.04 13.44
C LYS A 301 20.39 20.23 12.49
N ALA A 302 21.58 20.55 12.00
CA ALA A 302 21.81 21.63 11.04
C ALA A 302 20.96 21.46 9.76
N HIS A 303 20.88 20.24 9.22
CA HIS A 303 20.00 19.96 8.08
C HIS A 303 18.52 20.11 8.42
N SER A 304 18.09 19.70 9.62
CA SER A 304 16.70 19.85 10.06
C SER A 304 16.28 21.32 10.23
N GLU A 305 17.19 22.17 10.70
CA GLU A 305 17.00 23.62 10.85
C GLU A 305 16.86 24.28 9.48
N LYS A 306 17.79 24.03 8.55
CA LYS A 306 17.69 24.51 7.14
C LYS A 306 16.38 24.08 6.47
N LEU A 307 15.90 22.87 6.76
CA LEU A 307 14.62 22.38 6.23
C LEU A 307 13.41 23.10 6.85
N ALA A 308 13.48 23.48 8.12
CA ALA A 308 12.44 24.26 8.79
C ALA A 308 12.37 25.68 8.20
N GLU A 309 13.50 26.35 8.01
CA GLU A 309 13.59 27.65 7.35
C GLU A 309 13.02 27.61 5.93
N TRP A 310 13.40 26.60 5.14
CA TRP A 310 12.86 26.42 3.79
C TRP A 310 11.34 26.24 3.79
N LYS A 311 10.76 25.53 4.76
CA LYS A 311 9.30 25.40 4.89
C LYS A 311 8.62 26.74 5.18
N ILE A 312 9.21 27.56 6.04
CA ILE A 312 8.71 28.92 6.33
C ILE A 312 8.74 29.77 5.06
N GLN A 313 9.87 29.77 4.35
CA GLN A 313 10.00 30.51 3.10
C GLN A 313 9.02 30.05 2.02
N LYS A 314 8.80 28.73 1.89
CA LYS A 314 7.80 28.16 0.96
C LYS A 314 6.38 28.64 1.31
N LYS A 315 6.03 28.69 2.60
CA LYS A 315 4.73 29.20 3.06
C LYS A 315 4.57 30.68 2.72
N ASN A 316 5.55 31.51 3.06
CA ASN A 316 5.54 32.94 2.74
C ASN A 316 5.41 33.20 1.23
N ARG A 317 6.12 32.42 0.41
CA ARG A 317 6.00 32.46 -1.05
C ARG A 317 4.58 32.13 -1.50
N GLN A 318 3.96 31.11 -0.92
CA GLN A 318 2.59 30.72 -1.27
C GLN A 318 1.59 31.82 -0.91
N GLU A 319 1.75 32.45 0.26
CA GLU A 319 0.91 33.58 0.68
C GLU A 319 1.07 34.78 -0.27
N ALA A 320 2.29 35.09 -0.71
CA ALA A 320 2.54 36.13 -1.71
C ALA A 320 1.89 35.82 -3.06
N ILE A 321 1.95 34.57 -3.53
CA ILE A 321 1.27 34.13 -4.76
C ILE A 321 -0.25 34.27 -4.63
N ASN A 322 -0.81 33.88 -3.48
CA ASN A 322 -2.23 33.98 -3.22
C ASN A 322 -2.69 35.45 -3.23
N LYS A 323 -1.89 36.36 -2.65
CA LYS A 323 -2.17 37.80 -2.69
C LYS A 323 -2.15 38.35 -4.12
N ILE A 324 -1.14 38.03 -4.91
CA ILE A 324 -1.06 38.44 -6.34
C ILE A 324 -2.27 37.92 -7.12
N ASN A 325 -2.74 36.70 -6.83
CA ASN A 325 -3.92 36.15 -7.48
C ASN A 325 -5.20 36.88 -7.07
N ALA A 326 -5.37 37.17 -5.78
CA ALA A 326 -6.52 37.93 -5.27
C ALA A 326 -6.58 39.33 -5.88
N ASP A 327 -5.44 40.05 -5.94
CA ASP A 327 -5.36 41.38 -6.55
C ASP A 327 -5.70 41.34 -8.05
N TRP A 328 -5.21 40.31 -8.76
CA TRP A 328 -5.52 40.12 -10.18
C TRP A 328 -7.00 39.76 -10.41
N GLU A 329 -7.60 38.94 -9.56
CA GLU A 329 -9.02 38.60 -9.63
C GLU A 329 -9.90 39.82 -9.36
N ALA A 330 -9.56 40.65 -8.36
CA ALA A 330 -10.25 41.90 -8.09
C ALA A 330 -10.16 42.88 -9.28
N ALA A 331 -8.97 43.05 -9.86
CA ALA A 331 -8.79 43.87 -11.06
C ALA A 331 -9.59 43.33 -12.26
N LYS A 332 -9.66 42.01 -12.41
CA LYS A 332 -10.44 41.34 -13.46
C LYS A 332 -11.94 41.58 -13.26
N GLN A 333 -12.44 41.49 -12.02
CA GLN A 333 -13.83 41.78 -11.68
C GLN A 333 -14.20 43.25 -11.96
N GLN A 334 -13.33 44.19 -11.56
CA GLN A 334 -13.52 45.61 -11.88
C GLN A 334 -13.56 45.85 -13.39
N TRP A 335 -12.61 45.25 -14.13
CA TRP A 335 -12.58 45.34 -15.58
C TRP A 335 -13.85 44.77 -16.24
N SER A 336 -14.38 43.64 -15.77
CA SER A 336 -15.64 43.10 -16.27
C SER A 336 -16.83 44.00 -15.96
N ALA A 337 -16.89 44.59 -14.77
CA ALA A 337 -17.96 45.53 -14.40
C ALA A 337 -17.91 46.80 -15.26
N SER A 338 -16.72 47.38 -15.48
CA SER A 338 -16.56 48.54 -16.38
C SER A 338 -16.95 48.21 -17.82
N LYS A 339 -16.65 46.99 -18.28
CA LYS A 339 -17.04 46.53 -19.62
C LYS A 339 -18.56 46.39 -19.73
N GLU A 340 -19.20 45.81 -18.73
CA GLU A 340 -20.66 45.66 -18.68
C GLU A 340 -21.37 47.03 -18.65
N GLN A 341 -20.89 47.95 -17.82
CA GLN A 341 -21.41 49.31 -17.76
C GLN A 341 -21.26 50.03 -19.11
N TRP A 342 -20.10 49.92 -19.77
CA TRP A 342 -19.91 50.44 -21.12
C TRP A 342 -20.89 49.83 -22.13
N THR A 343 -21.19 48.53 -22.04
CA THR A 343 -22.18 47.90 -22.91
C THR A 343 -23.61 48.41 -22.65
N GLN A 344 -23.98 48.65 -21.37
CA GLN A 344 -25.28 49.21 -21.00
C GLN A 344 -25.41 50.65 -21.51
N ASP A 345 -24.39 51.49 -21.31
CA ASP A 345 -24.39 52.88 -21.79
C ASP A 345 -24.48 52.97 -23.32
N LYS A 346 -23.78 52.06 -24.02
CA LYS A 346 -23.88 51.95 -25.48
C LYS A 346 -25.27 51.54 -25.94
N ALA A 347 -25.92 50.59 -25.25
CA ALA A 347 -27.29 50.16 -25.55
C ALA A 347 -28.33 51.26 -25.29
N ALA A 348 -28.08 52.14 -24.31
CA ALA A 348 -28.94 53.28 -23.98
C ALA A 348 -28.87 54.43 -25.00
N GLY A 349 -28.10 54.30 -26.08
CA GLY A 349 -28.01 55.32 -27.13
C GLY A 349 -27.25 56.57 -26.71
N LYS A 350 -26.46 56.51 -25.63
CA LYS A 350 -25.46 57.55 -25.36
C LYS A 350 -24.46 57.53 -26.51
N ASP A 351 -24.12 58.71 -27.03
CA ASP A 351 -23.28 58.90 -28.22
C ASP A 351 -21.80 58.57 -27.94
N ILE A 352 -21.55 57.33 -27.50
CA ILE A 352 -20.23 56.78 -27.18
C ILE A 352 -19.73 56.11 -28.45
N SER A 353 -19.23 56.93 -29.37
CA SER A 353 -18.65 56.49 -30.64
C SER A 353 -17.37 55.64 -30.46
N CYS A 354 -16.80 55.57 -29.25
CA CYS A 354 -15.51 54.95 -28.99
C CYS A 354 -15.62 53.48 -28.52
N HIS A 355 -14.68 52.64 -28.97
CA HIS A 355 -14.51 51.27 -28.48
C HIS A 355 -14.12 51.24 -26.99
N PHE A 356 -14.42 50.14 -26.28
CA PHE A 356 -13.95 49.96 -24.91
C PHE A 356 -12.41 49.86 -24.89
N GLY A 357 -11.74 50.95 -24.51
CA GLY A 357 -10.28 51.09 -24.59
C GLY A 357 -9.51 50.56 -23.37
N VAL A 358 -10.18 50.10 -22.32
CA VAL A 358 -9.50 49.67 -21.09
C VAL A 358 -8.86 48.28 -21.32
N PRO A 359 -7.52 48.16 -21.25
CA PRO A 359 -6.85 46.89 -21.49
C PRO A 359 -7.20 45.88 -20.40
N LYS A 360 -7.24 44.60 -20.77
CA LYS A 360 -7.50 43.51 -19.81
C LYS A 360 -6.34 43.41 -18.80
N PRO A 361 -6.63 43.31 -17.49
CA PRO A 361 -5.58 43.23 -16.48
C PRO A 361 -4.72 41.98 -16.69
N LYS A 362 -3.39 42.18 -16.72
CA LYS A 362 -2.40 41.10 -16.79
C LYS A 362 -1.98 40.72 -15.37
N ARG A 363 -1.71 39.44 -15.15
CA ARG A 363 -1.20 38.95 -13.86
C ARG A 363 0.24 39.42 -13.67
N GLY A 364 0.56 39.92 -12.48
CA GLY A 364 1.91 40.34 -12.13
C GLY A 364 2.92 39.16 -12.11
N PRO A 365 4.22 39.45 -12.12
CA PRO A 365 5.26 38.41 -12.05
C PRO A 365 5.18 37.64 -10.73
N LEU A 366 5.32 36.32 -10.80
CA LEU A 366 5.30 35.46 -9.62
C LEU A 366 6.68 35.43 -8.94
N PRO A 367 6.73 35.31 -7.60
CA PRO A 367 8.00 35.14 -6.90
C PRO A 367 8.73 33.88 -7.37
N PRO A 368 10.08 33.94 -7.50
CA PRO A 368 10.88 32.81 -7.97
C PRO A 368 10.74 31.59 -7.04
N VAL A 369 11.00 30.39 -7.58
CA VAL A 369 10.92 29.14 -6.81
C VAL A 369 12.15 29.03 -5.90
N ILE A 370 11.91 28.77 -4.61
CA ILE A 370 12.98 28.59 -3.62
C ILE A 370 13.44 27.13 -3.65
N PRO A 371 14.72 26.85 -3.99
CA PRO A 371 15.22 25.49 -4.09
C PRO A 371 15.21 24.79 -2.74
N LYS A 372 14.88 23.51 -2.74
CA LYS A 372 14.89 22.69 -1.53
C LYS A 372 16.35 22.39 -1.12
N PRO A 373 16.73 22.53 0.16
CA PRO A 373 18.05 22.13 0.63
C PRO A 373 18.31 20.66 0.31
N LYS A 374 19.44 20.36 -0.36
CA LYS A 374 19.87 18.98 -0.60
C LYS A 374 20.78 18.56 0.54
N VAL A 375 20.69 17.28 0.93
CA VAL A 375 21.51 16.70 2.01
C VAL A 375 23.01 16.87 1.74
N ARG A 376 23.44 16.75 0.47
CA ARG A 376 24.86 16.83 0.08
C ARG A 376 25.47 18.23 0.24
N ASP A 377 24.66 19.29 0.16
CA ASP A 377 25.16 20.66 0.21
C ASP A 377 25.53 21.08 1.64
N VAL A 378 24.97 20.40 2.66
CA VAL A 378 25.25 20.70 4.08
C VAL A 378 26.60 20.14 4.52
N PHE A 379 26.98 18.95 4.04
CA PHE A 379 28.27 18.33 4.41
C PHE A 379 29.47 19.05 3.80
N LYS A 380 29.28 19.68 2.63
CA LYS A 380 30.37 20.38 1.94
C LYS A 380 30.75 21.70 2.60
N SER A 381 29.81 22.35 3.31
CA SER A 381 30.05 23.64 3.96
C SER A 381 30.79 23.55 5.30
N THR A 382 30.70 22.43 6.02
CA THR A 382 31.32 22.30 7.35
C THR A 382 32.73 21.72 7.34
N THR A 383 33.19 21.17 6.20
CA THR A 383 34.49 20.49 6.10
C THR A 383 35.60 21.41 5.56
N SER A 384 35.33 22.71 5.37
CA SER A 384 36.26 23.61 4.68
C SER A 384 37.01 24.61 5.57
N GLU A 385 36.82 24.60 6.90
CA GLU A 385 37.42 25.60 7.81
C GLU A 385 38.12 25.01 9.06
N GLU A 386 38.23 23.68 9.20
CA GLU A 386 39.06 23.10 10.28
C GLU A 386 40.51 23.01 9.76
N SER A 387 41.19 24.14 9.93
CA SER A 387 42.61 24.37 9.74
C SER A 387 43.46 23.28 10.40
N ASP A 388 44.53 22.90 9.71
CA ASP A 388 45.73 22.21 10.21
C ASP A 388 46.34 22.96 11.41
N ALA A 389 45.72 22.88 12.58
CA ALA A 389 46.38 23.14 13.84
C ALA A 389 47.16 21.87 14.17
N GLU A 390 48.41 21.86 13.72
CA GLU A 390 49.45 20.93 14.13
C GLU A 390 49.38 20.74 15.65
N ASP A 391 48.98 19.54 16.07
CA ASP A 391 49.11 19.05 17.44
C ASP A 391 50.61 18.81 17.68
N GLU A 392 51.35 19.91 17.91
CA GLU A 392 52.66 19.88 18.54
C GLU A 392 52.47 19.27 19.93
N ARG A 393 52.58 17.95 19.99
CA ARG A 393 52.81 17.25 21.26
C ARG A 393 54.19 17.64 21.74
N GLU A 394 54.24 18.65 22.60
CA GLU A 394 55.37 18.87 23.50
C GLU A 394 55.58 17.59 24.32
N ASP A 395 56.67 16.92 23.98
CA ASP A 395 57.27 15.80 24.68
C ASP A 395 57.88 16.36 25.99
N ASP A 396 57.02 16.64 26.96
CA ASP A 396 57.40 17.01 28.34
C ASP A 396 58.00 15.77 29.03
N SER A 397 59.24 15.53 28.65
CA SER A 397 60.21 14.66 29.29
C SER A 397 60.77 15.36 30.54
N ASP A 398 59.92 15.61 31.54
CA ASP A 398 60.35 16.05 32.87
C ASP A 398 60.90 14.85 33.66
N LEU A 399 62.13 14.50 33.31
CA LEU A 399 63.29 14.49 34.19
C LEU A 399 62.99 14.91 35.65
N LEU A 400 62.76 13.96 36.56
CA LEU A 400 63.12 14.13 37.96
C LEU A 400 64.10 13.03 38.39
N ASP A 401 65.35 13.48 38.27
CA ASP A 401 66.60 13.00 38.82
C ASP A 401 66.57 12.91 40.36
N ALA A 402 67.55 12.18 40.88
CA ALA A 402 67.75 11.67 42.23
C ALA A 402 67.68 12.69 43.39
N GLY A 403 67.38 12.17 44.59
CA GLY A 403 67.43 12.94 45.84
C GLY A 403 67.34 12.09 47.10
N ASP A 404 68.49 11.55 47.46
CA ASP A 404 69.03 11.05 48.74
C ASP A 404 68.36 11.37 50.11
N ALA A 405 68.71 10.52 51.09
CA ALA A 405 68.76 10.69 52.55
C ALA A 405 67.45 10.76 53.40
N HIS A 406 67.16 9.69 54.17
CA HIS A 406 67.52 9.65 55.61
C HIS A 406 67.33 8.28 56.28
#